data_AF-A0AA97HNV1-F1
#
_entry.id   AF-A0AA97HNV1-F1
#
_cell.length_a   1.000
_cell.length_b   1.000
_cell.length_c   1.000
_cell.angle_alpha   90.00
_cell.angle_beta   90.00
_cell.angle_gamma   90.00
#
_symmetry.space_group_name_H-M   'P 1'
#
loop_
_entity.id
_entity.type
_entity.pdbx_description
1 polymer ?
#
loop_
_entity_poly.entity_id
_entity_poly.type
_entity_poly.pdbx_seq_one_letter_code
_entity_poly.pdbx_strand_id
1 'polypeptide(L)' 'MDSLFNTVDSQLVLLVAAIAVVVLASQLFFRILSVGLVPLAGMVVIVAALQYLFGIPPKQLWFEVSHLPQMAMKFFSSFG' A
#
# COMPACT_ATOMS: atom_id res chain seq x y z
N MET A 1 -39.26 36.77 -7.64
CA MET A 1 -37.84 36.84 -7.22
C MET A 1 -37.42 35.59 -6.45
N ASP A 2 -38.35 34.71 -6.07
CA ASP A 2 -38.13 33.51 -5.25
C ASP A 2 -37.45 32.33 -5.97
N SER A 3 -37.52 32.28 -7.30
CA SER A 3 -36.86 31.25 -8.12
C SER A 3 -35.34 31.38 -8.16
N LEU A 4 -34.81 32.61 -8.07
CA LEU A 4 -33.36 32.86 -8.07
C LEU A 4 -32.71 32.44 -6.76
N PHE A 5 -33.37 32.64 -5.62
CA PHE A 5 -32.86 32.23 -4.31
C PHE A 5 -32.85 30.69 -4.14
N ASN A 6 -33.85 29.98 -4.69
CA ASN A 6 -33.89 28.51 -4.67
C ASN A 6 -32.77 27.86 -5.50
N THR A 7 -32.35 28.48 -6.60
CA THR A 7 -31.22 27.98 -7.41
C THR A 7 -29.88 28.15 -6.69
N VAL A 8 -29.69 29.27 -5.96
CA VAL A 8 -28.48 29.52 -5.18
C VAL A 8 -28.35 28.52 -4.02
N ASP A 9 -29.44 28.22 -3.33
CA ASP A 9 -29.45 27.22 -2.24
C ASP A 9 -29.08 25.82 -2.73
N SER A 10 -29.70 25.38 -3.85
CA SER A 10 -29.40 24.10 -4.48
C SER A 10 -27.94 24.00 -4.95
N GLN A 11 -27.37 25.10 -5.43
CA GLN A 11 -25.98 25.13 -5.88
C GLN A 11 -24.98 25.08 -4.71
N LEU A 12 -25.30 25.70 -3.58
CA LEU A 12 -24.50 25.58 -2.37
C LEU A 12 -24.56 24.14 -1.81
N VAL A 13 -25.73 23.53 -1.81
CA VAL A 13 -25.90 22.11 -1.42
C VAL A 13 -25.09 21.18 -2.32
N LEU A 14 -25.15 21.39 -3.64
CA LEU A 14 -24.36 20.63 -4.61
C LEU A 14 -22.85 20.84 -4.44
N LEU A 15 -22.41 22.06 -4.16
CA LEU A 15 -21.01 22.38 -3.90
C LEU A 15 -20.51 21.62 -2.66
N VAL A 16 -21.27 21.68 -1.56
CA VAL A 16 -20.92 20.98 -0.32
C VAL A 16 -20.92 19.47 -0.51
N ALA A 17 -21.91 18.93 -1.23
CA ALA A 17 -21.96 17.51 -1.57
C ALA A 17 -20.74 17.08 -2.43
N ALA A 18 -20.38 17.88 -3.43
CA ALA A 18 -19.21 17.61 -4.27
C ALA A 18 -17.91 17.63 -3.46
N ILE A 19 -17.72 18.62 -2.58
CA ILE A 19 -16.56 18.70 -1.69
C ILE A 19 -16.51 17.46 -0.78
N ALA A 20 -17.63 17.07 -0.18
CA ALA A 20 -17.71 15.88 0.67
C ALA A 20 -17.30 14.61 -0.10
N VAL A 21 -17.80 14.43 -1.33
CA VAL A 21 -17.44 13.30 -2.18
C VAL A 21 -15.94 13.29 -2.51
N VAL A 22 -15.35 14.44 -2.86
CA VAL A 22 -13.91 14.55 -3.16
C VAL A 22 -13.06 14.23 -1.93
N VAL A 23 -13.43 14.73 -0.75
CA VAL A 23 -12.73 14.45 0.51
C VAL A 23 -12.81 12.96 0.84
N LEU A 24 -13.99 12.34 0.72
CA LEU A 24 -14.18 10.91 0.95
C LEU A 24 -13.37 10.06 -0.04
N ALA A 25 -13.39 10.40 -1.32
CA ALA A 25 -12.61 9.71 -2.35
C ALA A 25 -11.10 9.84 -2.11
N SER A 26 -10.64 11.03 -1.72
CA SER A 26 -9.23 11.28 -1.39
C SER A 26 -8.79 10.48 -0.16
N GLN A 27 -9.58 10.46 0.91
CA GLN A 27 -9.32 9.63 2.09
C GLN A 27 -9.24 8.14 1.73
N LEU A 28 -10.15 7.66 0.88
CA LEU A 28 -10.14 6.27 0.42
C LEU A 28 -8.87 5.97 -0.38
N PHE A 29 -8.48 6.86 -1.28
CA PHE A 29 -7.27 6.75 -2.09
C PHE A 29 -5.99 6.70 -1.23
N PHE A 30 -5.85 7.61 -0.26
CA PHE A 30 -4.74 7.59 0.69
C PHE A 30 -4.77 6.35 1.58
N ARG A 31 -5.95 5.86 1.96
CA ARG A 31 -6.08 4.62 2.73
C ARG A 31 -5.60 3.42 1.92
N ILE A 32 -5.99 3.30 0.64
CA ILE A 32 -5.54 2.22 -0.25
C ILE A 32 -4.01 2.28 -0.43
N LEU A 33 -3.45 3.47 -0.67
CA LEU A 33 -2.00 3.67 -0.75
C LEU A 33 -1.30 3.28 0.57
N SER A 34 -1.85 3.65 1.72
CA SER A 34 -1.29 3.33 3.02
C SER A 34 -1.30 1.82 3.30
N VAL A 35 -2.35 1.11 2.89
CA VAL A 35 -2.45 -0.36 3.03
C VAL A 35 -1.42 -1.06 2.16
N GLY A 36 -1.01 -0.49 1.01
CA GLY A 36 0.11 -0.99 0.20
C GLY A 36 1.49 -0.63 0.76
N LEU A 37 1.61 0.51 1.44
CA LEU A 37 2.85 0.98 2.06
C LEU A 37 3.25 0.18 3.30
N VAL A 38 2.28 -0.29 4.10
CA VAL A 38 2.54 -1.11 5.30
C VAL A 38 3.30 -2.41 5.01
N PRO A 39 2.89 -3.26 4.05
CA PRO A 39 3.62 -4.48 3.72
C PRO A 39 4.98 -4.20 3.06
N LEU A 40 5.09 -3.12 2.26
CA LEU A 40 6.37 -2.69 1.70
C LEU A 40 7.34 -2.23 2.80
N ALA A 41 6.87 -1.41 3.74
CA ALA A 41 7.65 -1.00 4.91
C ALA A 41 8.03 -2.21 5.78
N GLY A 42 7.11 -3.15 5.99
CA GLY A 42 7.38 -4.41 6.69
C GLY A 42 8.47 -5.23 6.01
N MET A 43 8.45 -5.36 4.67
CA MET A 43 9.52 -6.01 3.92
C MET A 43 10.85 -5.29 4.08
N VAL A 44 10.88 -3.97 3.97
CA VAL A 44 12.10 -3.18 4.15
C VAL A 44 12.66 -3.36 5.56
N VAL A 45 11.81 -3.39 6.59
CA VAL A 45 12.21 -3.63 7.98
C VAL A 45 12.77 -5.03 8.17
N ILE A 46 12.15 -6.08 7.61
CA ILE A 46 12.67 -7.46 7.68
C ILE A 46 14.02 -7.55 6.97
N VAL A 47 14.12 -6.97 5.77
CA VAL A 47 15.35 -6.95 4.99
C VAL A 47 16.45 -6.17 5.72
N ALA A 48 16.13 -5.05 6.36
CA ALA A 48 17.08 -4.28 7.17
C ALA A 48 17.48 -5.02 8.46
N ALA A 49 16.54 -5.70 9.11
CA ALA A 49 16.82 -6.52 10.29
C ALA A 49 17.75 -7.70 9.95
N LEU A 50 17.54 -8.35 8.81
CA LEU A 50 18.45 -9.39 8.32
C LEU A 50 19.84 -8.84 8.00
N GLN A 51 19.92 -7.66 7.37
CA GLN A 51 21.19 -7.00 7.11
C GLN A 51 21.93 -6.61 8.40
N TYR A 52 21.21 -6.10 9.41
CA TYR A 52 21.80 -5.65 10.67
C TYR A 52 22.20 -6.81 11.59
N LEU A 53 21.34 -7.85 11.70
CA LEU A 53 21.59 -8.99 12.59
C LEU A 53 22.61 -9.97 12.01
N PHE A 54 22.63 -10.14 10.69
CA PHE A 54 23.51 -11.13 10.04
C PHE A 54 24.67 -10.50 9.26
N GLY A 55 24.74 -9.17 9.16
CA GLY A 55 25.81 -8.47 8.43
C GLY A 55 25.83 -8.73 6.92
N ILE A 56 24.76 -9.28 6.36
CA ILE A 56 24.71 -9.74 4.97
C ILE A 56 24.34 -8.56 4.06
N PRO A 57 25.12 -8.25 3.00
CA PRO A 57 24.77 -7.17 2.08
C PRO A 57 23.49 -7.49 1.28
N PRO A 58 22.69 -6.48 0.91
CA PRO A 58 21.38 -6.67 0.28
C PRO A 58 21.43 -7.48 -1.02
N LYS A 59 22.54 -7.36 -1.77
CA LYS A 59 22.77 -8.14 -3.00
C LYS A 59 22.91 -9.65 -2.74
N GLN A 60 23.51 -10.02 -1.61
CA GLN A 60 23.74 -11.41 -1.24
C GLN A 60 22.45 -12.04 -0.67
N LEU A 61 21.70 -11.31 0.15
CA LEU A 61 20.34 -11.72 0.58
C LEU A 61 19.42 -11.96 -0.62
N TRP A 62 19.44 -11.06 -1.62
CA TRP A 62 18.61 -11.22 -2.80
C TRP A 62 19.06 -12.39 -3.70
N PHE A 63 20.36 -12.62 -3.79
CA PHE A 63 20.93 -13.79 -4.45
C PHE A 63 20.50 -15.09 -3.76
N GLU A 64 20.58 -15.19 -2.43
CA GLU A 64 20.10 -16.36 -1.71
C GLU A 64 18.58 -16.54 -1.82
N VAL A 65 17.79 -15.47 -1.67
CA VAL A 65 16.32 -15.52 -1.80
C VAL A 65 15.88 -15.99 -3.20
N SER A 66 16.54 -15.54 -4.26
CA SER A 66 16.24 -16.01 -5.63
C SER A 66 16.60 -17.48 -5.88
N HIS A 67 17.50 -18.05 -5.08
CA HIS A 67 17.86 -19.47 -5.14
C HIS A 67 17.08 -20.34 -4.14
N LEU A 68 16.37 -19.73 -3.18
CA LEU A 68 15.48 -20.45 -2.25
C LEU A 68 14.41 -21.30 -2.94
N PRO A 69 13.76 -20.92 -4.05
CA PRO A 69 12.79 -21.78 -4.73
C PRO A 69 13.41 -23.11 -5.20
N GLN A 70 14.65 -23.06 -5.69
CA GLN A 70 15.39 -24.25 -6.12
C GLN A 70 15.82 -25.11 -4.93
N MET A 71 16.23 -24.48 -3.84
CA MET A 71 16.61 -25.16 -2.61
C MET A 71 15.41 -25.80 -1.91
N ALA A 72 14.26 -25.11 -1.90
CA ALA A 72 12.98 -25.63 -1.41
C ALA A 72 12.49 -26.81 -2.25
N MET A 73 12.52 -26.71 -3.58
CA MET A 73 12.18 -27.83 -4.47
C MET A 73 13.03 -29.06 -4.18
N LYS A 74 14.35 -28.90 -3.98
CA LYS A 74 15.25 -30.00 -3.59
C LYS A 74 14.94 -30.58 -2.21
N PHE A 75 14.56 -29.74 -1.25
CA PHE A 75 14.20 -30.17 0.10
C PHE A 75 12.88 -30.96 0.12
N PHE A 76 11.87 -30.49 -0.62
CA PHE A 76 10.60 -31.21 -0.79
C PHE A 76 10.76 -32.49 -1.59
N SER A 77 11.60 -32.51 -2.63
CA SER A 77 11.90 -33.74 -3.38
C SER A 77 12.74 -34.75 -2.59
N SER A 78 13.48 -34.30 -1.57
CA SER A 78 14.27 -35.17 -0.68
C SER A 78 13.43 -35.77 0.45
N PHE A 79 12.22 -35.26 0.69
CA PHE A 79 11.29 -35.72 1.72
C PHE A 79 10.18 -36.64 1.17
N GLY A 80 10.17 -36.89 -0.14
CA GLY A 80 9.25 -37.80 -0.84
C GLY A 80 9.89 -39.12 -1.21
#